data_AF-A0A831UCQ9-F1
#
_entry.id   AF-A0A831UCQ9-F1
#
_cell.length_a   1.000
_cell.length_b   1.000
_cell.length_c   1.000
_cell.angle_alpha   90.00
_cell.angle_beta   90.00
_cell.angle_gamma   90.00
#
_symmetry.space_group_name_H-M   'P 1'
#
loop_
_entity.id
_entity.type
_entity.pdbx_description
1 polymer ?
#
loop_
_entity_poly.entity_id
_entity_poly.type
_entity_poly.pdbx_seq_one_letter_code
_entity_poly.pdbx_strand_id
1 'polypeptide(L)'
;MALWLLFWVLLAFRLVRPSRHVTRAAMLLGLLVVAFAFSAWIKAHPSLYAVADRERVPVHYGTSEEETVRFELYEGDRVLVDRRQGGWARVSTADGERGWAKECNLVLVGPPYERPSDEPPHETTQHAGQA
;
A
#
# COMPACT_ATOMS: atom_id res chain seq x y z
N MET A 1 19.71 -21.18 -1.87
CA MET A 1 19.56 -20.43 -0.60
C MET A 1 18.70 -21.17 0.43
N ALA A 2 17.54 -21.71 0.07
CA ALA A 2 16.69 -22.49 0.99
C ALA A 2 17.35 -23.76 1.58
N LEU A 3 18.16 -24.48 0.79
CA LEU A 3 18.89 -25.68 1.25
C LEU A 3 19.92 -25.40 2.35
N TRP A 4 20.47 -24.18 2.41
CA TRP A 4 21.43 -23.80 3.46
C TRP A 4 20.72 -23.58 4.80
N LEU A 5 19.58 -22.89 4.79
CA LEU A 5 18.78 -22.67 5.99
C LEU A 5 18.17 -23.99 6.49
N LEU A 6 17.71 -24.84 5.58
CA LEU A 6 17.14 -26.15 5.92
C LEU A 6 18.19 -27.06 6.56
N PHE A 7 19.44 -27.02 6.10
CA PHE A 7 20.57 -27.73 6.71
C PHE A 7 20.83 -27.29 8.15
N TRP A 8 20.87 -25.98 8.43
CA TRP A 8 21.08 -25.47 9.80
C TRP A 8 19.90 -25.73 10.74
N VAL A 9 18.66 -25.66 10.23
CA VAL A 9 17.46 -25.99 11.01
C VAL A 9 17.42 -27.48 11.35
N LEU A 10 17.75 -28.36 10.40
CA LEU A 10 17.78 -29.81 10.62
C LEU A 10 18.93 -30.21 11.57
N LEU A 11 20.08 -29.52 11.49
CA LEU A 11 21.20 -29.71 12.41
C LEU A 11 20.88 -29.24 13.83
N ALA A 12 20.28 -28.06 13.99
CA ALA A 12 19.85 -27.53 15.28
C ALA A 12 18.74 -28.40 15.90
N PHE A 13 17.79 -28.88 15.10
CA PHE A 13 16.72 -29.75 15.56
C PHE A 13 17.24 -31.14 15.97
N ARG A 14 18.22 -31.68 15.23
CA ARG A 14 18.82 -32.99 15.51
C ARG A 14 19.76 -32.95 16.73
N LEU A 15 20.38 -31.82 17.04
CA LEU A 15 21.25 -31.66 18.22
C LEU A 15 20.46 -31.45 19.53
N VAL A 16 19.15 -31.21 19.45
CA VAL A 16 18.28 -30.87 20.60
C VAL A 16 17.43 -32.08 21.08
N ARG A 17 18.00 -33.28 21.07
CA ARG A 17 17.57 -34.37 21.98
C ARG A 17 18.04 -34.01 23.41
N PRO A 18 17.31 -34.21 24.53
CA PRO A 18 15.87 -34.33 24.80
C PRO A 18 15.47 -33.42 26.00
N SER A 19 15.50 -32.09 25.85
CA SER A 19 15.09 -31.17 26.93
C SER A 19 13.82 -30.41 26.56
N ARG A 20 12.72 -30.76 27.26
CA ARG A 20 11.39 -30.16 27.10
C ARG A 20 11.39 -28.62 27.21
N HIS A 21 12.38 -28.04 27.89
CA HIS A 21 12.51 -26.59 28.04
C HIS A 21 13.18 -25.93 26.83
N VAL A 22 14.15 -26.60 26.18
CA VAL A 22 14.85 -26.05 24.99
C VAL A 22 13.88 -25.97 23.81
N THR A 23 13.02 -26.96 23.63
CA THR A 23 11.97 -26.93 22.59
C THR A 23 10.97 -25.79 22.83
N ARG A 24 10.54 -25.56 24.08
CA ARG A 24 9.63 -24.46 24.43
C ARG A 24 10.29 -23.09 24.25
N ALA A 25 11.54 -22.93 24.69
CA ALA A 25 12.30 -21.70 24.51
C ALA A 25 12.54 -21.39 23.03
N ALA A 26 12.88 -22.40 22.22
CA ALA A 26 13.03 -22.25 20.78
C ALA A 26 11.71 -21.90 20.08
N MET A 27 10.58 -22.48 20.52
CA MET A 27 9.25 -22.10 20.03
C MET A 27 8.88 -20.66 20.38
N LEU A 28 9.15 -20.22 21.62
CA LEU A 28 8.90 -18.84 22.04
C LEU A 28 9.78 -17.85 21.28
N LEU A 29 11.05 -18.18 21.06
CA LEU A 29 11.98 -17.35 20.29
C LEU A 29 11.57 -17.31 18.81
N GLY A 30 11.17 -18.44 18.23
CA GLY A 30 10.64 -18.51 16.87
C GLY A 30 9.36 -17.70 16.71
N LEU A 31 8.44 -17.78 17.67
CA LEU A 31 7.22 -16.96 17.71
C LEU A 31 7.57 -15.46 17.74
N LEU A 32 8.54 -15.07 18.56
CA LEU A 32 9.03 -13.69 18.64
C LEU A 32 9.62 -13.20 17.32
N VAL A 33 10.45 -14.02 16.66
CA VAL A 33 11.02 -13.69 15.34
C VAL A 33 9.91 -13.54 14.30
N VAL A 34 8.91 -14.43 14.29
CA VAL A 34 7.76 -14.33 13.38
C VAL A 34 6.94 -13.06 13.66
N ALA A 35 6.67 -12.74 14.93
CA ALA A 35 5.97 -11.51 15.30
C ALA A 35 6.74 -10.25 14.87
N PHE A 36 8.06 -10.24 15.03
CA PHE A 36 8.91 -9.13 14.61
C PHE A 36 8.98 -8.99 13.09
N ALA A 37 9.08 -10.11 12.37
CA ALA A 37 9.01 -10.13 10.91
C ALA A 37 7.65 -9.63 10.39
N PHE A 38 6.56 -10.06 11.02
CA PHE A 38 5.20 -9.61 10.69
C PHE A 38 5.03 -8.11 10.94
N SER A 39 5.57 -7.60 12.05
CA SER A 39 5.53 -6.17 12.39
C SER A 39 6.37 -5.32 11.42
N ALA A 40 7.56 -5.78 11.03
CA ALA A 40 8.39 -5.08 10.05
C ALA A 40 7.73 -5.02 8.68
N TRP A 41 7.02 -6.09 8.30
CA TRP A 41 6.25 -6.14 7.06
C TRP A 41 5.13 -5.10 7.03
N ILE A 42 4.37 -4.95 8.12
CA ILE A 42 3.29 -3.95 8.22
C ILE A 42 3.85 -2.52 8.08
N LYS A 43 5.01 -2.23 8.69
CA LYS A 43 5.61 -0.88 8.66
C LYS A 43 6.25 -0.51 7.32
N ALA A 44 6.61 -1.50 6.51
CA ALA A 44 7.27 -1.30 5.21
C ALA A 44 6.29 -0.98 4.05
N HIS A 45 4.98 -1.09 4.25
CA HIS A 45 3.96 -0.66 3.27
C HIS A 45 3.35 0.67 3.71
N PRO A 46 3.97 1.82 3.36
CA PRO A 46 3.36 3.12 3.61
C PRO A 46 2.05 3.21 2.82
N SER A 47 0.92 3.23 3.52
CA SER A 47 -0.38 3.39 2.90
C SER A 47 -0.55 4.84 2.48
N LEU A 48 -0.66 5.09 1.17
CA LEU A 48 -1.16 6.38 0.72
C LEU A 48 -2.64 6.45 1.06
N TYR A 49 -3.10 7.60 1.53
CA TYR A 49 -4.53 7.84 1.67
C TYR A 49 -4.99 8.59 0.43
N ALA A 50 -6.19 8.29 -0.06
CA ALA A 50 -6.86 9.03 -1.10
C ALA A 50 -8.32 9.27 -0.73
N VAL A 51 -8.90 10.32 -1.28
CA VAL A 51 -10.31 10.67 -1.15
C VAL A 51 -10.95 10.64 -2.53
N ALA A 52 -12.17 10.11 -2.63
CA ALA A 52 -12.93 10.19 -3.87
C ALA A 52 -13.34 11.65 -4.17
N ASP A 53 -12.99 12.13 -5.37
CA ASP A 53 -13.26 13.51 -5.83
C ASP A 53 -14.67 13.67 -6.44
N ARG A 54 -15.24 12.56 -6.92
CA ARG A 54 -16.51 12.56 -7.66
C ARG A 54 -17.63 11.94 -6.82
N GLU A 55 -18.87 12.32 -7.14
CA GLU A 55 -20.09 11.79 -6.50
C GLU A 55 -20.14 10.25 -6.53
N ARG A 56 -19.66 9.63 -7.61
CA ARG A 56 -19.56 8.18 -7.76
C ARG A 56 -18.26 7.80 -8.46
N VAL A 57 -17.46 6.96 -7.81
CA VAL A 57 -16.24 6.40 -8.38
C VAL A 57 -16.37 4.88 -8.39
N PRO A 58 -16.54 4.25 -9.57
CA PRO A 58 -16.65 2.80 -9.66
C PRO A 58 -15.30 2.16 -9.34
N VAL A 59 -15.35 1.14 -8.48
CA VAL A 59 -14.21 0.31 -8.12
C VAL A 59 -14.38 -1.07 -8.75
N HIS A 60 -13.43 -1.45 -9.59
CA HIS A 60 -13.44 -2.69 -10.37
C HIS A 60 -12.61 -3.80 -9.70
N TYR A 61 -12.81 -5.06 -10.09
CA TYR A 61 -11.96 -6.17 -9.63
C TYR A 61 -10.53 -6.14 -10.20
N GLY A 62 -10.32 -5.44 -11.32
CA GLY A 62 -9.08 -5.38 -12.08
C GLY A 62 -8.89 -4.03 -12.77
N THR A 63 -7.76 -3.86 -13.46
CA THR A 63 -7.38 -2.62 -14.16
C THR A 63 -7.96 -2.51 -15.58
N SER A 64 -9.05 -3.25 -15.88
CA SER A 64 -9.69 -3.24 -17.19
C SER A 64 -10.99 -2.42 -17.13
N GLU A 65 -11.27 -1.63 -18.16
CA GLU A 65 -12.51 -0.85 -18.25
C GLU A 65 -13.75 -1.71 -18.44
N GLU A 66 -13.60 -2.95 -18.92
CA GLU A 66 -14.70 -3.92 -19.12
C GLU A 66 -14.97 -4.79 -17.89
N GLU A 67 -14.18 -4.63 -16.82
CA GLU A 67 -14.30 -5.45 -15.62
C GLU A 67 -15.54 -5.05 -14.79
N THR A 68 -16.16 -6.04 -14.14
CA THR A 68 -17.35 -5.79 -13.31
C THR A 68 -17.03 -4.83 -12.16
N VAL A 69 -17.91 -3.85 -11.95
CA VAL A 69 -17.88 -2.95 -10.80
C VAL A 69 -18.18 -3.77 -9.55
N ARG A 70 -17.23 -3.77 -8.60
CA ARG A 70 -17.34 -4.45 -7.31
C ARG A 70 -18.16 -3.62 -6.32
N PHE A 71 -17.83 -2.34 -6.21
CA PHE A 71 -18.50 -1.37 -5.37
C PHE A 71 -18.25 0.05 -5.89
N GLU A 72 -19.00 1.02 -5.39
CA GLU A 72 -18.82 2.44 -5.71
C GLU A 72 -18.34 3.16 -4.47
N LEU A 73 -17.36 4.05 -4.65
CA LEU A 73 -16.99 5.05 -3.64
C LEU A 73 -17.78 6.33 -3.90
N TYR A 74 -18.11 7.03 -2.84
CA TYR A 74 -18.80 8.31 -2.89
C TYR A 74 -17.86 9.46 -2.56
N GLU A 75 -18.21 10.66 -3.00
CA GLU A 75 -17.43 11.87 -2.75
C GLU A 75 -17.10 12.02 -1.25
N GLY A 76 -15.83 12.25 -0.94
CA GLY A 76 -15.35 12.34 0.44
C GLY A 76 -14.97 11.02 1.10
N ASP A 77 -15.26 9.87 0.47
CA ASP A 77 -14.86 8.57 1.01
C ASP A 77 -13.34 8.44 1.04
N ARG A 78 -12.83 8.03 2.20
CA ARG A 78 -11.40 7.86 2.45
C ARG A 78 -11.00 6.42 2.22
N VAL A 79 -10.01 6.22 1.37
CA VAL A 79 -9.47 4.91 1.02
C VAL A 79 -7.95 4.90 1.11
N LEU A 80 -7.40 3.71 1.31
CA LEU A 80 -5.97 3.47 1.27
C LEU A 80 -5.57 3.05 -0.14
N VAL A 81 -4.60 3.72 -0.74
CA VAL A 81 -3.97 3.33 -2.01
C VAL A 81 -2.72 2.52 -1.69
N ASP A 82 -2.70 1.25 -2.08
CA ASP A 82 -1.59 0.34 -1.84
C ASP A 82 -0.75 0.05 -3.10
N ARG A 83 -1.29 0.33 -4.28
CA ARG A 83 -0.61 0.17 -5.57
C ARG A 83 -1.15 1.14 -6.61
N ARG A 84 -0.28 1.63 -7.47
CA ARG A 84 -0.64 2.40 -8.68
C ARG A 84 -0.02 1.74 -9.91
N GLN A 85 -0.79 1.60 -10.98
CA GLN A 85 -0.31 1.03 -12.24
C GLN A 85 -1.18 1.51 -13.41
N GLY A 86 -0.57 2.12 -14.43
CA GLY A 86 -1.24 2.43 -15.69
C GLY A 86 -2.47 3.33 -15.56
N GLY A 87 -2.45 4.31 -14.65
CA GLY A 87 -3.59 5.22 -14.39
C GLY A 87 -4.66 4.64 -13.46
N TRP A 88 -4.44 3.44 -12.93
CA TRP A 88 -5.30 2.80 -11.93
C TRP A 88 -4.63 2.82 -10.57
N ALA A 89 -5.44 3.08 -9.54
CA ALA A 89 -5.06 2.97 -8.15
C ALA A 89 -5.83 1.82 -7.50
N ARG A 90 -5.11 0.90 -6.85
CA ARG A 90 -5.73 -0.13 -6.03
C ARG A 90 -6.05 0.46 -4.66
N VAL A 91 -7.34 0.52 -4.38
CA VAL A 91 -7.93 1.12 -3.19
C VAL A 91 -8.37 0.04 -2.20
N SER A 92 -8.24 0.33 -0.92
CA SER A 92 -8.76 -0.47 0.19
C SER A 92 -9.62 0.41 1.09
N THR A 93 -10.86 0.00 1.33
CA THR A 93 -11.77 0.67 2.26
C THR A 93 -11.45 0.28 3.70
N ALA A 94 -12.00 1.03 4.67
CA ALA A 94 -11.88 0.72 6.09
C ALA A 94 -12.49 -0.64 6.45
N ASP A 95 -13.50 -1.08 5.70
CA ASP A 95 -14.18 -2.37 5.87
C ASP A 95 -13.37 -3.56 5.30
N GLY A 96 -12.20 -3.28 4.71
CA GLY A 96 -11.31 -4.29 4.15
C GLY A 96 -11.64 -4.71 2.72
N GLU A 97 -12.60 -4.04 2.08
CA GLU A 97 -12.88 -4.23 0.66
C GLU A 97 -11.77 -3.64 -0.20
N ARG A 98 -11.45 -4.33 -1.29
CA ARG A 98 -10.35 -3.96 -2.18
C ARG A 98 -10.77 -4.04 -3.64
N GLY A 99 -10.27 -3.09 -4.42
CA GLY A 99 -10.43 -3.09 -5.87
C GLY A 99 -9.66 -1.95 -6.53
N TRP A 100 -9.91 -1.73 -7.81
CA TRP A 100 -9.19 -0.78 -8.65
C TRP A 100 -10.09 0.36 -9.09
N ALA A 101 -9.66 1.58 -8.83
CA ALA A 101 -10.34 2.79 -9.28
C ALA A 101 -9.38 3.60 -10.18
N LYS A 102 -9.94 4.42 -11.07
CA LYS A 102 -9.12 5.32 -11.89
C LYS A 102 -8.50 6.40 -11.00
N GLU A 103 -7.19 6.59 -11.14
CA GLU A 103 -6.43 7.57 -10.34
C GLU A 103 -6.93 9.00 -10.56
N CYS A 104 -7.42 9.33 -11.75
CA CYS A 104 -8.00 10.65 -12.05
C CYS A 104 -9.27 11.00 -11.26
N ASN A 105 -9.92 10.02 -10.63
CA ASN A 105 -11.11 10.22 -9.81
C ASN A 105 -10.79 10.26 -8.30
N LEU A 106 -9.50 10.18 -7.95
CA LEU A 106 -9.01 10.10 -6.57
C LEU A 106 -8.06 11.27 -6.29
N VAL A 107 -8.26 11.95 -5.16
CA VAL A 107 -7.33 12.94 -4.64
C VAL A 107 -6.44 12.26 -3.61
N LEU A 108 -5.15 12.14 -3.89
CA LEU A 108 -4.18 11.59 -2.94
C LEU A 108 -3.97 12.59 -1.79
N VAL A 109 -4.20 12.13 -0.56
CA VAL A 109 -4.09 12.89 0.69
C VAL A 109 -3.05 12.24 1.60
N GLY A 110 -1.78 12.25 1.21
CA GLY A 110 -0.72 11.69 2.03
C GLY A 110 0.68 11.96 1.49
N PRO A 111 1.73 11.61 2.25
CA PRO A 111 3.11 11.80 1.82
C PRO A 111 3.44 10.98 0.55
N PRO A 112 4.34 11.47 -0.32
CA PRO A 112 5.15 12.66 -0.13
C PRO A 112 4.39 13.91 -0.59
N TYR A 113 4.43 14.95 0.24
CA TYR A 113 3.92 16.28 -0.10
C TYR A 113 4.87 16.92 -1.12
N GLU A 114 4.67 16.65 -2.41
CA GLU A 114 5.14 17.56 -3.44
C GLU A 114 4.29 18.83 -3.31
N ARG A 115 4.88 19.86 -2.69
CA ARG A 115 4.30 21.19 -2.73
C ARG A 115 4.16 21.58 -4.21
N PRO A 116 2.97 22.00 -4.66
CA PRO A 116 2.87 22.69 -5.94
C PRO A 116 3.95 23.77 -5.93
N SER A 117 4.85 23.75 -6.91
CA SER A 117 5.88 24.77 -7.03
C SER A 117 5.18 26.12 -6.93
N ASP A 118 5.57 26.94 -5.95
CA ASP A 118 5.10 28.32 -5.77
C ASP A 118 5.60 29.23 -6.92
N GLU A 119 5.67 28.72 -8.15
CA GLU A 119 5.95 29.53 -9.32
C GLU A 119 4.66 30.32 -9.60
N PRO A 120 4.62 31.63 -9.31
CA PRO A 120 3.50 32.45 -9.74
C PRO A 120 3.33 32.26 -11.25
N PRO A 121 2.10 32.34 -11.78
CA PRO A 121 1.91 32.40 -13.22
C PRO A 121 2.88 33.46 -13.73
N HIS A 122 3.82 33.08 -14.59
CA HIS A 122 4.57 34.06 -15.36
C HIS A 122 3.51 34.83 -16.12
N GLU A 123 3.13 35.96 -15.54
CA GLU A 123 2.28 36.97 -16.11
C GLU A 123 3.00 37.36 -17.38
N THR A 124 2.59 36.70 -18.47
CA THR A 124 2.98 37.06 -19.81
C THR A 124 2.51 38.49 -19.94
N THR A 125 3.41 39.42 -19.66
CA THR A 125 3.24 40.83 -19.90
C THR A 125 3.26 40.98 -21.41
N GLN A 126 2.15 40.59 -22.04
CA GLN A 126 1.70 41.12 -23.30
C GLN A 126 1.34 42.58 -23.03
N HIS A 127 2.36 43.44 -22.94
CA HIS A 127 2.19 44.86 -23.21
C HIS A 127 1.97 45.00 -24.72
N ALA A 128 0.72 44.80 -25.13
CA ALA A 128 0.16 45.45 -26.29
C ALA A 128 -0.31 46.85 -25.87
N GLY A 129 0.27 47.87 -26.49
CA GLY A 129 -0.01 49.30 -26.37
C GLY A 129 1.13 50.02 -27.08
N GLN A 130 1.10 50.22 -28.41
CA GLN A 130 0.13 51.01 -29.16
C GLN A 130 -0.07 52.41 -28.56
N ALA A 131 0.88 53.30 -28.89
CA ALA A 131 0.64 54.70 -29.28
C ALA A 131 1.82 55.17 -30.13
#